data_AF-A0A1B6IJV3-F1
#
_entry.id   AF-A0A1B6IJV3-F1
#
_cell.length_a   1.000
_cell.length_b   1.000
_cell.length_c   1.000
_cell.angle_alpha   90.00
_cell.angle_beta   90.00
_cell.angle_gamma   90.00
#
_symmetry.space_group_name_H-M   'P 1'
#
loop_
_entity.id
_entity.type
_entity.pdbx_description
1 polymer ?
#
loop_
_entity_poly.entity_id
_entity_poly.type
_entity_poly.pdbx_seq_one_letter_code
_entity_poly.pdbx_strand_id
1 'polypeptide(L)'
;MFYLSEKPTVKKLLIQTLLDVLLMPYGWATMPPVPPGLSEYTYKKILTDLGSSQSADYLEQLKLGIIKFLSNDALSDGDTLCPLIVGAADARFAVTNAAELQLRKIMGGIEWENATVLAPLFAVYMGSKEGTPDKHKEPASTRLRLKLLPYICKARKQAILWPISVRVLFDSLYGENTHVKLKAQALTFFSVIIQQVSASQLSVVANVLLTSGLMKLIAESDNEPSLKQQAYLTAG
;
A
#
# COMPACT_ATOMS: atom_id res chain seq x y z
N MET A 1 6.40 -27.21 -14.10
CA MET A 1 5.72 -26.35 -13.10
C MET A 1 6.79 -25.92 -12.11
N PHE A 2 7.04 -24.61 -11.91
CA PHE A 2 8.12 -24.17 -11.02
C PHE A 2 7.73 -24.44 -9.56
N TYR A 3 8.50 -25.26 -8.85
CA TYR A 3 8.31 -25.59 -7.42
C TYR A 3 8.68 -24.42 -6.49
N LEU A 4 8.08 -23.23 -6.71
CA LEU A 4 8.37 -22.02 -5.94
C LEU A 4 7.98 -22.15 -4.47
N SER A 5 7.03 -23.05 -4.15
CA SER A 5 6.64 -23.42 -2.79
C SER A 5 7.79 -24.05 -1.99
N GLU A 6 8.71 -24.76 -2.65
CA GLU A 6 9.84 -25.45 -2.00
C GLU A 6 10.99 -24.50 -1.64
N LYS A 7 10.98 -23.26 -2.18
CA LYS A 7 12.03 -22.26 -1.96
C LYS A 7 11.44 -20.92 -1.51
N PRO A 8 11.04 -20.79 -0.23
CA PRO A 8 10.34 -19.60 0.28
C PRO A 8 11.14 -18.31 0.10
N THR A 9 12.46 -18.36 0.25
CA THR A 9 13.35 -17.21 0.03
C THR A 9 13.35 -16.72 -1.42
N VAL A 10 13.40 -17.66 -2.38
CA VAL A 10 13.38 -17.35 -3.81
C VAL A 10 12.03 -16.78 -4.21
N LYS A 11 10.94 -17.38 -3.71
CA LYS A 11 9.58 -16.89 -3.91
C LYS A 11 9.41 -15.46 -3.41
N LYS A 12 9.85 -15.17 -2.18
CA LYS A 12 9.79 -13.83 -1.59
C LYS A 12 10.59 -12.82 -2.41
N LEU A 13 11.80 -13.18 -2.86
CA LEU A 13 12.64 -12.32 -3.69
C LEU A 13 11.99 -12.04 -5.05
N LEU A 14 11.40 -13.07 -5.68
CA LEU A 14 10.67 -12.94 -6.93
C LEU A 14 9.50 -11.96 -6.77
N ILE A 15 8.62 -12.17 -5.78
CA ILE A 15 7.47 -11.27 -5.54
C ILE A 15 7.93 -9.84 -5.29
N GLN A 16 8.99 -9.65 -4.50
CA GLN A 16 9.56 -8.33 -4.24
C GLN A 16 10.06 -7.68 -5.53
N THR A 17 10.75 -8.43 -6.39
CA THR A 17 11.27 -7.91 -7.67
C THR A 17 10.12 -7.56 -8.62
N LEU A 18 9.07 -8.37 -8.68
CA LEU A 18 7.87 -8.07 -9.47
C LEU A 18 7.16 -6.81 -8.97
N LEU A 19 7.02 -6.67 -7.64
CA LEU A 19 6.47 -5.48 -7.00
C LEU A 19 7.31 -4.23 -7.32
N ASP A 20 8.64 -4.35 -7.25
CA ASP A 20 9.53 -3.22 -7.50
C ASP A 20 9.44 -2.74 -8.96
N VAL A 21 9.33 -3.67 -9.92
CA VAL A 21 9.10 -3.34 -11.34
C VAL A 21 7.73 -2.68 -11.56
N LEU A 22 6.69 -3.11 -10.84
CA LEU A 22 5.36 -2.49 -10.92
C LEU A 22 5.37 -1.03 -10.41
N LEU A 23 6.22 -0.72 -9.43
CA LEU A 23 6.40 0.64 -8.89
C LEU A 23 7.19 1.57 -9.83
N MET A 24 7.85 1.05 -10.87
CA MET A 24 8.65 1.85 -11.79
C MET A 24 7.80 2.85 -12.58
N PRO A 25 8.23 4.12 -12.71
CA PRO A 25 7.53 5.10 -13.54
C PRO A 25 7.86 4.92 -15.02
N TYR A 26 6.93 5.28 -15.90
CA TYR A 26 7.10 5.20 -17.36
C TYR A 26 8.11 6.21 -17.95
N GLY A 27 8.55 7.20 -17.17
CA GLY A 27 9.46 8.28 -17.56
C GLY A 27 10.79 8.27 -16.80
N TRP A 28 11.26 7.10 -16.36
CA TRP A 28 12.49 6.88 -15.58
C TRP A 28 13.83 7.30 -16.21
N ALA A 29 13.84 7.76 -17.47
CA ALA A 29 15.07 8.12 -18.18
C ALA A 29 15.77 9.37 -17.62
N THR A 30 15.09 10.16 -16.78
CA THR A 30 15.64 11.35 -16.11
C THR A 30 15.67 11.12 -14.59
N MET A 31 16.85 10.87 -14.02
CA MET A 31 17.07 10.95 -12.56
C MET A 31 17.10 12.43 -12.15
N PRO A 32 16.65 12.89 -10.95
CA PRO A 32 15.76 12.39 -9.87
C PRO A 32 14.31 12.94 -10.00
N PRO A 33 13.34 12.62 -9.09
CA PRO A 33 13.43 11.92 -7.79
C PRO A 33 13.21 10.39 -7.81
N VAL A 34 13.62 9.73 -6.71
CA VAL A 34 13.36 8.29 -6.48
C VAL A 34 11.85 8.03 -6.49
N PRO A 35 11.36 7.00 -7.21
CA PRO A 35 9.93 6.73 -7.27
C PRO A 35 9.36 6.34 -5.89
N PRO A 36 8.14 6.81 -5.55
CA PRO A 36 7.43 6.40 -4.34
C PRO A 36 7.33 4.87 -4.19
N GLY A 37 7.62 4.34 -3.01
CA GLY A 37 7.63 2.90 -2.71
C GLY A 37 8.96 2.19 -2.99
N LEU A 38 9.89 2.82 -3.72
CA LEU A 38 11.21 2.27 -4.02
C LEU A 38 12.31 2.92 -3.18
N SER A 39 13.45 2.23 -3.12
CA SER A 39 14.71 2.79 -2.62
C SER A 39 15.62 3.18 -3.76
N GLU A 40 16.55 4.09 -3.52
CA GLU A 40 17.54 4.52 -4.51
C GLU A 40 18.36 3.32 -5.04
N TYR A 41 18.77 2.42 -4.14
CA TYR A 41 19.47 1.18 -4.47
C TYR A 41 18.68 0.31 -5.44
N THR A 42 17.39 0.07 -5.12
CA THR A 42 16.53 -0.80 -5.94
C THR A 42 16.23 -0.15 -7.28
N TYR A 43 15.99 1.15 -7.29
CA TYR A 43 15.73 1.92 -8.51
C TYR A 43 16.93 1.87 -9.47
N LYS A 44 18.15 2.12 -8.96
CA LYS A 44 19.39 2.00 -9.75
C LYS A 44 19.61 0.58 -10.26
N LYS A 45 19.33 -0.43 -9.44
CA LYS A 45 19.46 -1.83 -9.84
C LYS A 45 18.52 -2.16 -11.01
N ILE A 46 17.24 -1.80 -10.91
CA ILE A 46 16.26 -2.06 -11.97
C ILE A 46 16.61 -1.30 -13.25
N LEU A 47 17.06 -0.04 -13.13
CA LEU A 47 17.58 0.74 -14.27
C LEU A 47 18.76 0.03 -14.97
N THR A 48 19.66 -0.55 -14.18
CA THR A 48 20.81 -1.31 -14.71
C THR A 48 20.35 -2.60 -15.41
N ASP A 49 19.44 -3.33 -14.78
CA ASP A 49 18.97 -4.64 -15.25
C ASP A 49 18.10 -4.54 -16.52
N LEU A 50 17.25 -3.51 -16.62
CA LEU A 50 16.35 -3.33 -17.76
C LEU A 50 16.96 -2.48 -18.90
N GLY A 51 17.98 -1.69 -18.59
CA GLY A 51 18.68 -0.82 -19.54
C GLY A 51 17.98 0.53 -19.75
N SER A 52 18.79 1.59 -19.90
CA SER A 52 18.34 2.99 -19.93
C SER A 52 17.52 3.40 -21.18
N SER A 53 17.42 2.54 -22.18
CA SER A 53 16.81 2.84 -23.48
C SER A 53 15.41 2.25 -23.68
N GLN A 54 14.81 1.65 -22.65
CA GLN A 54 13.51 1.01 -22.78
C GLN A 54 12.38 2.04 -22.87
N SER A 55 11.50 1.84 -23.85
CA SER A 55 10.34 2.71 -24.06
C SER A 55 9.31 2.53 -22.95
N ALA A 56 8.47 3.55 -22.76
CA ALA A 56 7.33 3.46 -21.86
C ALA A 56 6.37 2.32 -22.25
N ASP A 57 6.28 1.97 -23.54
CA ASP A 57 5.46 0.86 -24.02
C ASP A 57 6.04 -0.50 -23.66
N TYR A 58 7.37 -0.64 -23.68
CA TYR A 58 8.02 -1.84 -23.18
C TYR A 58 7.70 -2.07 -21.70
N LEU A 59 7.79 -1.02 -20.88
CA LEU A 59 7.45 -1.13 -19.46
C LEU A 59 5.98 -1.49 -19.25
N GLU A 60 5.06 -0.97 -20.08
CA GLU A 60 3.65 -1.36 -20.01
C GLU A 60 3.47 -2.85 -20.28
N GLN A 61 4.07 -3.35 -21.36
CA GLN A 61 3.99 -4.77 -21.70
C GLN A 61 4.64 -5.65 -20.63
N LEU A 62 5.74 -5.20 -20.03
CA LEU A 62 6.38 -5.89 -18.91
C LEU A 62 5.43 -5.97 -17.71
N LYS A 63 4.84 -4.86 -17.29
CA LYS A 63 3.87 -4.83 -16.17
C LYS A 63 2.63 -5.68 -16.44
N LEU A 64 2.11 -5.66 -17.67
CA LEU A 64 1.03 -6.57 -18.09
C LEU A 64 1.45 -8.04 -18.01
N GLY A 65 2.68 -8.35 -18.42
CA GLY A 65 3.27 -9.68 -18.27
C GLY A 65 3.37 -10.12 -16.81
N ILE A 66 3.76 -9.22 -15.92
CA ILE A 66 3.80 -9.45 -14.47
C ILE A 66 2.39 -9.75 -13.95
N ILE A 67 1.37 -8.93 -14.29
CA ILE A 67 0.00 -9.17 -13.86
C ILE A 67 -0.50 -10.52 -14.36
N LYS A 68 -0.24 -10.87 -15.63
CA LYS A 68 -0.58 -12.18 -16.19
C LYS A 68 0.13 -13.32 -15.44
N PHE A 69 1.41 -13.14 -15.09
CA PHE A 69 2.15 -14.12 -14.30
C PHE A 69 1.52 -14.32 -12.91
N LEU A 70 1.20 -13.23 -12.21
CA LEU A 70 0.51 -13.21 -10.91
C LEU A 70 -0.91 -13.79 -10.97
N SER A 71 -1.53 -13.84 -12.16
CA SER A 71 -2.86 -14.41 -12.36
C SER A 71 -2.88 -15.92 -12.47
N ASN A 72 -1.72 -16.58 -12.51
CA ASN A 72 -1.63 -18.03 -12.54
C ASN A 72 -1.58 -18.59 -11.11
N ASP A 73 -2.00 -19.84 -10.94
CA ASP A 73 -2.03 -20.54 -9.64
C ASP A 73 -0.63 -20.94 -9.10
N ALA A 74 0.43 -20.28 -9.57
CA ALA A 74 1.80 -20.52 -9.12
C ALA A 74 2.12 -19.83 -7.78
N LEU A 75 1.35 -18.82 -7.41
CA LEU A 75 1.48 -18.05 -6.16
C LEU A 75 0.12 -18.05 -5.43
N SER A 76 0.13 -17.92 -4.11
CA SER A 76 -1.12 -17.82 -3.35
C SER A 76 -1.76 -16.44 -3.54
N ASP A 77 -3.07 -16.36 -3.37
CA ASP A 77 -3.83 -15.11 -3.41
C ASP A 77 -3.25 -14.05 -2.45
N GLY A 78 -2.81 -14.47 -1.26
CA GLY A 78 -2.18 -13.56 -0.29
C GLY A 78 -0.86 -12.96 -0.78
N ASP A 79 -0.06 -13.73 -1.52
CA ASP A 79 1.22 -13.26 -2.07
C ASP A 79 1.04 -12.30 -3.26
N THR A 80 -0.02 -12.50 -4.04
CA THR A 80 -0.32 -11.69 -5.23
C THR A 80 -1.08 -10.40 -4.89
N LEU A 81 -1.73 -10.33 -3.73
CA LEU A 81 -2.56 -9.21 -3.28
C LEU A 81 -1.84 -7.85 -3.39
N CYS A 82 -0.68 -7.70 -2.77
CA CYS A 82 0.04 -6.42 -2.73
C CYS A 82 0.52 -5.98 -4.12
N PRO A 83 1.22 -6.82 -4.91
CA PRO A 83 1.58 -6.50 -6.29
C PRO A 83 0.37 -6.11 -7.16
N LEU A 84 -0.76 -6.82 -7.04
CA LEU A 84 -1.96 -6.50 -7.81
C LEU A 84 -2.58 -5.16 -7.40
N ILE A 85 -2.59 -4.80 -6.11
CA ILE A 85 -3.05 -3.47 -5.67
C ILE A 85 -2.16 -2.36 -6.23
N VAL A 86 -0.83 -2.58 -6.26
CA VAL A 86 0.10 -1.63 -6.88
C VAL A 86 -0.15 -1.52 -8.39
N GLY A 87 -0.38 -2.63 -9.09
CA GLY A 87 -0.77 -2.63 -10.50
C GLY A 87 -2.10 -1.90 -10.75
N ALA A 88 -3.06 -1.99 -9.83
CA ALA A 88 -4.32 -1.25 -9.90
C ALA A 88 -4.18 0.27 -9.61
N ALA A 89 -2.99 0.71 -9.17
CA ALA A 89 -2.64 2.11 -9.00
C ALA A 89 -1.79 2.65 -10.16
N ASP A 90 -1.59 1.88 -11.23
CA ASP A 90 -0.73 2.25 -12.35
C ASP A 90 -1.25 3.49 -13.12
N ALA A 91 -0.36 4.13 -13.88
CA ALA A 91 -0.72 5.28 -14.70
C ALA A 91 -1.40 4.91 -16.02
N ARG A 92 -1.14 3.72 -16.56
CA ARG A 92 -1.75 3.25 -17.80
C ARG A 92 -2.99 2.42 -17.50
N PHE A 93 -4.07 2.74 -18.19
CA PHE A 93 -5.37 2.11 -17.97
C PHE A 93 -5.35 0.58 -18.21
N ALA A 94 -4.58 0.10 -19.20
CA ALA A 94 -4.52 -1.34 -19.49
C ALA A 94 -3.97 -2.14 -18.30
N VAL A 95 -2.92 -1.64 -17.64
CA VAL A 95 -2.33 -2.26 -16.45
C VAL A 95 -3.30 -2.21 -15.28
N THR A 96 -3.91 -1.05 -15.03
CA THR A 96 -4.91 -0.86 -13.98
C THR A 96 -6.10 -1.82 -14.14
N ASN A 97 -6.69 -1.88 -15.33
CA ASN A 97 -7.85 -2.73 -15.60
C ASN A 97 -7.50 -4.23 -15.48
N ALA A 98 -6.32 -4.63 -15.97
CA ALA A 98 -5.86 -6.01 -15.84
C ALA A 98 -5.68 -6.40 -14.37
N ALA A 99 -5.06 -5.55 -13.55
CA ALA A 99 -4.86 -5.81 -12.12
C ALA A 99 -6.19 -5.85 -11.35
N GLU A 100 -7.11 -4.90 -11.61
CA GLU A 100 -8.42 -4.86 -10.96
C GLU A 100 -9.28 -6.10 -11.26
N LEU A 101 -9.21 -6.61 -12.50
CA LEU A 101 -9.94 -7.82 -12.87
C LEU A 101 -9.45 -9.03 -12.05
N GLN A 102 -8.15 -9.13 -11.79
CA GLN A 102 -7.60 -10.24 -11.00
C GLN A 102 -7.86 -10.05 -9.51
N LEU A 103 -7.76 -8.82 -8.99
CA LEU A 103 -8.12 -8.53 -7.60
C LEU A 103 -9.53 -9.03 -7.28
N ARG A 104 -10.52 -8.74 -8.14
CA ARG A 104 -11.90 -9.19 -7.96
C ARG A 104 -12.05 -10.71 -7.82
N LYS A 105 -11.17 -11.50 -8.45
CA LYS A 105 -11.20 -12.97 -8.37
C LYS A 105 -10.63 -13.48 -7.06
N ILE A 106 -9.50 -12.93 -6.62
CA ILE A 106 -8.81 -13.40 -5.42
C ILE A 106 -9.44 -12.88 -4.12
N MET A 107 -10.29 -11.86 -4.19
CA MET A 107 -10.91 -11.22 -3.01
C MET A 107 -11.52 -12.20 -2.00
N GLY A 108 -12.14 -13.29 -2.48
CA GLY A 108 -12.78 -14.29 -1.64
C GLY A 108 -11.80 -15.20 -0.89
N GLY A 109 -10.58 -15.35 -1.39
CA GLY A 109 -9.53 -16.21 -0.81
C GLY A 109 -8.58 -15.50 0.16
N ILE A 110 -8.72 -14.17 0.33
CA ILE A 110 -7.81 -13.40 1.20
C ILE A 110 -8.17 -13.58 2.68
N GLU A 111 -7.19 -14.00 3.46
CA GLU A 111 -7.25 -14.05 4.92
C GLU A 111 -6.99 -12.67 5.55
N TRP A 112 -8.06 -11.90 5.81
CA TRP A 112 -7.96 -10.55 6.38
C TRP A 112 -7.53 -10.49 7.86
N GLU A 113 -7.42 -11.65 8.51
CA GLU A 113 -6.85 -11.79 9.87
C GLU A 113 -5.36 -12.15 9.83
N ASN A 114 -4.80 -12.44 8.66
CA ASN A 114 -3.42 -12.87 8.54
C ASN A 114 -2.46 -11.68 8.39
N ALA A 115 -1.68 -11.43 9.44
CA ALA A 115 -0.68 -10.36 9.48
C ALA A 115 0.36 -10.45 8.36
N THR A 116 0.78 -11.66 7.94
CA THR A 116 1.81 -11.81 6.92
C THR A 116 1.30 -11.43 5.53
N VAL A 117 0.00 -11.61 5.27
CA VAL A 117 -0.64 -11.25 4.01
C VAL A 117 -0.79 -9.73 3.88
N LEU A 118 -1.10 -9.03 4.98
CA LEU A 118 -1.32 -7.58 4.95
C LEU A 118 -0.06 -6.74 5.21
N ALA A 119 0.97 -7.29 5.85
CA ALA A 119 2.22 -6.58 6.13
C ALA A 119 2.85 -5.88 4.90
N PRO A 120 2.88 -6.49 3.70
CA PRO A 120 3.35 -5.80 2.50
C PRO A 120 2.58 -4.52 2.17
N LEU A 121 1.26 -4.46 2.44
CA LEU A 121 0.45 -3.26 2.19
C LEU A 121 0.90 -2.09 3.07
N PHE A 122 1.12 -2.35 4.37
CA PHE A 122 1.63 -1.34 5.31
C PHE A 122 3.05 -0.90 4.95
N ALA A 123 3.90 -1.85 4.54
CA ALA A 123 5.28 -1.57 4.16
C ALA A 123 5.37 -0.69 2.90
N VAL A 124 4.56 -0.96 1.87
CA VAL A 124 4.50 -0.10 0.68
C VAL A 124 3.89 1.25 1.03
N TYR A 125 2.85 1.30 1.87
CA TYR A 125 2.22 2.55 2.27
C TYR A 125 3.20 3.51 2.96
N MET A 126 3.90 3.03 4.00
CA MET A 126 4.77 3.87 4.84
C MET A 126 6.20 4.04 4.31
N GLY A 127 6.65 3.15 3.43
CA GLY A 127 8.07 3.01 3.12
C GLY A 127 8.86 2.43 4.29
N SER A 128 10.19 2.53 4.24
CA SER A 128 11.10 2.01 5.27
C SER A 128 12.33 2.90 5.40
N LYS A 129 12.82 3.06 6.63
CA LYS A 129 14.08 3.74 6.94
C LYS A 129 15.15 2.79 7.48
N GLU A 130 14.98 1.49 7.20
CA GLU A 130 15.91 0.46 7.65
C GLU A 130 17.17 0.41 6.78
N GLY A 131 18.32 0.21 7.40
CA GLY A 131 19.61 0.06 6.72
C GLY A 131 20.22 1.40 6.29
N THR A 132 21.08 1.33 5.29
CA THR A 132 21.79 2.49 4.73
C THR A 132 20.81 3.43 4.01
N PRO A 133 21.08 4.74 3.96
CA PRO A 133 20.15 5.72 3.37
C PRO A 133 19.71 5.40 1.93
N ASP A 134 20.59 4.83 1.11
CA ASP A 134 20.30 4.40 -0.26
C ASP A 134 19.28 3.24 -0.33
N LYS A 135 19.08 2.51 0.76
CA LYS A 135 18.10 1.42 0.90
C LYS A 135 16.79 1.88 1.54
N HIS A 136 16.70 3.13 1.98
CA HIS A 136 15.45 3.68 2.49
C HIS A 136 14.42 3.69 1.36
N LYS A 137 13.21 3.21 1.65
CA LYS A 137 12.10 3.20 0.70
C LYS A 137 11.24 4.42 0.94
N GLU A 138 10.99 5.17 -0.13
CA GLU A 138 10.09 6.31 -0.08
C GLU A 138 8.65 5.87 0.24
N PRO A 139 7.86 6.66 0.99
CA PRO A 139 6.45 6.38 1.23
C PRO A 139 5.65 6.33 -0.08
N ALA A 140 4.45 5.72 -0.01
CA ALA A 140 3.57 5.62 -1.17
C ALA A 140 3.05 6.98 -1.66
N SER A 141 2.95 7.13 -2.98
CA SER A 141 2.29 8.28 -3.60
C SER A 141 0.81 8.38 -3.19
N THR A 142 0.20 9.56 -3.33
CA THR A 142 -1.24 9.74 -3.05
C THR A 142 -2.13 8.75 -3.81
N ARG A 143 -1.79 8.41 -5.06
CA ARG A 143 -2.53 7.42 -5.85
C ARG A 143 -2.41 6.01 -5.25
N LEU A 144 -1.21 5.61 -4.85
CA LEU A 144 -0.97 4.32 -4.19
C LEU A 144 -1.70 4.25 -2.85
N ARG A 145 -1.62 5.30 -2.03
CA ARG A 145 -2.31 5.38 -0.74
C ARG A 145 -3.83 5.21 -0.89
N LEU A 146 -4.45 5.88 -1.86
CA LEU A 146 -5.88 5.73 -2.17
C LEU A 146 -6.29 4.32 -2.62
N LYS A 147 -5.37 3.56 -3.22
CA LYS A 147 -5.62 2.18 -3.63
C LYS A 147 -5.33 1.18 -2.51
N LEU A 148 -4.31 1.40 -1.69
CA LEU A 148 -3.92 0.53 -0.56
C LEU A 148 -4.88 0.63 0.61
N LEU A 149 -5.26 1.85 1.02
CA LEU A 149 -6.00 2.09 2.25
C LEU A 149 -7.35 1.36 2.32
N PRO A 150 -8.15 1.25 1.24
CA PRO A 150 -9.38 0.44 1.26
C PRO A 150 -9.18 -1.04 1.59
N TYR A 151 -8.02 -1.62 1.23
CA TYR A 151 -7.70 -3.01 1.59
C TYR A 151 -7.13 -3.11 3.00
N ILE A 152 -6.36 -2.11 3.44
CA ILE A 152 -5.92 -1.99 4.83
C ILE A 152 -7.14 -1.89 5.78
N CYS A 153 -8.21 -1.18 5.40
CA CYS A 153 -9.45 -1.10 6.16
C CYS A 153 -10.18 -2.45 6.34
N LYS A 154 -9.82 -3.49 5.57
CA LYS A 154 -10.41 -4.82 5.73
C LYS A 154 -9.71 -5.67 6.79
N ALA A 155 -8.54 -5.23 7.26
CA ALA A 155 -7.76 -5.91 8.27
C ALA A 155 -8.58 -6.15 9.56
N ARG A 156 -8.33 -7.30 10.20
CA ARG A 156 -8.99 -7.70 11.44
C ARG A 156 -7.98 -8.28 12.42
N LYS A 157 -8.29 -8.18 13.73
CA LYS A 157 -7.50 -8.78 14.81
C LYS A 157 -5.98 -8.54 14.63
N GLN A 158 -5.18 -9.61 14.58
CA GLN A 158 -3.73 -9.57 14.49
C GLN A 158 -3.19 -8.98 13.18
N ALA A 159 -4.01 -8.82 12.14
CA ALA A 159 -3.62 -8.14 10.91
C ALA A 159 -3.66 -6.61 11.03
N ILE A 160 -4.19 -6.07 12.13
CA ILE A 160 -3.99 -4.67 12.53
C ILE A 160 -2.60 -4.55 13.14
N LEU A 161 -1.63 -4.18 12.31
CA LEU A 161 -0.23 -4.18 12.68
C LEU A 161 0.11 -3.00 13.61
N TRP A 162 0.41 -3.29 14.87
CA TRP A 162 0.78 -2.27 15.85
C TRP A 162 2.30 -2.08 15.92
N PRO A 163 2.84 -0.84 16.02
CA PRO A 163 2.15 0.46 16.02
C PRO A 163 2.00 1.08 14.61
N ILE A 164 2.29 0.35 13.53
CA ILE A 164 2.31 0.92 12.17
C ILE A 164 0.93 1.39 11.70
N SER A 165 -0.17 0.77 12.16
CA SER A 165 -1.54 1.21 11.86
C SER A 165 -1.82 2.63 12.35
N VAL A 166 -1.30 3.02 13.51
CA VAL A 166 -1.43 4.41 14.00
C VAL A 166 -0.68 5.36 13.09
N ARG A 167 0.53 5.00 12.65
CA ARG A 167 1.32 5.84 11.72
C ARG A 167 0.61 6.00 10.38
N VAL A 168 0.07 4.91 9.80
CA VAL A 168 -0.72 4.97 8.57
C VAL A 168 -1.93 5.89 8.75
N LEU A 169 -2.67 5.75 9.85
CA LEU A 169 -3.83 6.59 10.14
C LEU A 169 -3.47 8.08 10.17
N PHE A 170 -2.44 8.46 10.93
CA PHE A 170 -2.02 9.85 11.04
C PHE A 170 -1.43 10.40 9.74
N ASP A 171 -0.69 9.58 8.97
CA ASP A 171 -0.22 9.96 7.64
C ASP A 171 -1.39 10.19 6.67
N SER A 172 -2.42 9.34 6.71
CA SER A 172 -3.61 9.52 5.87
C SER A 172 -4.40 10.79 6.25
N LEU A 173 -4.44 11.17 7.53
CA LEU A 173 -5.18 12.35 8.01
C LEU A 173 -4.42 13.66 7.81
N TYR A 174 -3.11 13.65 8.10
CA TYR A 174 -2.30 14.86 8.27
C TYR A 174 -0.93 14.82 7.60
N GLY A 175 -0.59 13.71 6.93
CA GLY A 175 0.65 13.59 6.18
C GLY A 175 0.64 14.45 4.92
N GLU A 176 1.77 14.45 4.21
CA GLU A 176 1.92 15.19 2.97
C GLU A 176 0.97 14.68 1.89
N ASN A 177 0.52 15.56 0.99
CA ASN A 177 -0.34 15.23 -0.16
C ASN A 177 -1.65 14.48 0.18
N THR A 178 -2.18 14.67 1.40
CA THR A 178 -3.52 14.21 1.79
C THR A 178 -4.62 15.14 1.27
N HIS A 179 -5.83 14.60 1.11
CA HIS A 179 -7.02 15.31 0.65
C HIS A 179 -8.28 14.62 1.16
N VAL A 180 -9.45 15.24 0.97
CA VAL A 180 -10.74 14.81 1.53
C VAL A 180 -11.02 13.31 1.37
N LYS A 181 -10.76 12.74 0.18
CA LYS A 181 -11.00 11.31 -0.07
C LYS A 181 -10.09 10.41 0.77
N LEU A 182 -8.81 10.76 0.91
CA LEU A 182 -7.87 10.00 1.75
C LEU A 182 -8.23 10.14 3.22
N LYS A 183 -8.63 11.34 3.68
CA LYS A 183 -9.11 11.56 5.04
C LYS A 183 -10.39 10.77 5.36
N ALA A 184 -11.34 10.68 4.44
CA ALA A 184 -12.55 9.88 4.62
C ALA A 184 -12.25 8.37 4.71
N GLN A 185 -11.31 7.87 3.91
CA GLN A 185 -10.79 6.50 4.04
C GLN A 185 -10.03 6.30 5.37
N ALA A 186 -9.30 7.31 5.83
CA ALA A 186 -8.61 7.28 7.10
C ALA A 186 -9.58 7.18 8.28
N LEU A 187 -10.70 7.91 8.26
CA LEU A 187 -11.77 7.78 9.25
C LEU A 187 -12.38 6.37 9.26
N THR A 188 -12.55 5.77 8.07
CA THR A 188 -12.97 4.37 7.98
C THR A 188 -11.94 3.45 8.65
N PHE A 189 -10.66 3.67 8.41
CA PHE A 189 -9.58 2.91 9.05
C PHE A 189 -9.50 3.15 10.57
N PHE A 190 -9.82 4.35 11.01
CA PHE A 190 -9.90 4.72 12.42
C PHE A 190 -10.95 3.84 13.13
N SER A 191 -12.16 3.74 12.58
CA SER A 191 -13.21 2.88 13.13
C SER A 191 -12.76 1.41 13.20
N VAL A 192 -12.04 0.93 12.18
CA VAL A 192 -11.47 -0.43 12.16
C VAL A 192 -10.46 -0.61 13.31
N ILE A 193 -9.58 0.36 13.54
CA ILE A 193 -8.62 0.32 14.66
C ILE A 193 -9.36 0.22 16.01
N ILE A 194 -10.37 1.06 16.25
CA ILE A 194 -11.15 1.04 17.50
C ILE A 194 -11.82 -0.32 17.70
N GLN A 195 -12.39 -0.89 16.64
CA GLN A 195 -13.18 -2.13 16.72
C GLN A 195 -12.34 -3.41 16.82
N GLN A 196 -11.13 -3.40 16.29
CA GLN A 196 -10.32 -4.63 16.11
C GLN A 196 -9.15 -4.74 17.08
N VAL A 197 -8.69 -3.63 17.67
CA VAL A 197 -7.52 -3.61 18.57
C VAL A 197 -7.94 -3.89 20.01
N SER A 198 -7.07 -4.58 20.76
CA SER A 198 -7.31 -4.85 22.18
C SER A 198 -7.40 -3.57 23.01
N ALA A 199 -8.27 -3.56 24.02
CA ALA A 199 -8.43 -2.41 24.92
C ALA A 199 -7.11 -1.94 25.55
N SER A 200 -6.21 -2.88 25.87
CA SER A 200 -4.89 -2.59 26.43
C SER A 200 -3.95 -1.88 25.46
N GLN A 201 -4.01 -2.17 24.16
CA GLN A 201 -3.22 -1.45 23.16
C GLN A 201 -3.85 -0.09 22.85
N LEU A 202 -5.18 -0.04 22.75
CA LEU A 202 -5.91 1.18 22.45
C LEU A 202 -5.73 2.22 23.56
N SER A 203 -5.78 1.82 24.84
CA SER A 203 -5.63 2.73 25.98
C SER A 203 -4.31 3.50 25.97
N VAL A 204 -3.24 2.93 25.41
CA VAL A 204 -1.92 3.58 25.31
C VAL A 204 -1.93 4.79 24.39
N VAL A 205 -2.77 4.79 23.34
CA VAL A 205 -2.82 5.87 22.35
C VAL A 205 -4.17 6.57 22.28
N ALA A 206 -5.14 6.17 23.11
CA ALA A 206 -6.51 6.68 23.08
C ALA A 206 -6.58 8.21 23.13
N ASN A 207 -5.77 8.83 24.02
CA ASN A 207 -5.72 10.28 24.13
C ASN A 207 -5.21 10.94 22.82
N VAL A 208 -4.17 10.38 22.19
CA VAL A 208 -3.63 10.90 20.93
C VAL A 208 -4.63 10.71 19.79
N LEU A 209 -5.27 9.54 19.71
CA LEU A 209 -6.33 9.26 18.73
C LEU A 209 -7.49 10.25 18.86
N LEU A 210 -7.96 10.52 20.08
CA LEU A 210 -9.05 11.45 20.32
C LEU A 210 -8.64 12.90 20.03
N THR A 211 -7.59 13.39 20.69
CA THR A 211 -7.22 14.81 20.66
C THR A 211 -6.55 15.20 19.35
N SER A 212 -5.52 14.47 18.95
CA SER A 212 -4.70 14.78 17.78
C SER A 212 -5.26 14.18 16.49
N GLY A 213 -6.14 13.17 16.59
CA GLY A 213 -6.81 12.53 15.47
C GLY A 213 -8.21 13.10 15.19
N LEU A 214 -9.18 12.89 16.09
CA LEU A 214 -10.58 13.26 15.80
C LEU A 214 -10.89 14.73 16.07
N MET A 215 -10.53 15.23 17.26
CA MET A 215 -10.88 16.61 17.66
C MET A 215 -10.18 17.65 16.78
N LYS A 216 -8.89 17.43 16.46
CA LYS A 216 -8.16 18.24 15.49
C LYS A 216 -8.84 18.23 14.11
N LEU A 217 -9.23 17.05 13.62
CA LEU A 217 -9.89 16.94 12.32
C LEU A 217 -11.21 17.70 12.29
N ILE A 218 -12.03 17.56 13.34
CA ILE A 218 -13.32 18.25 13.46
C ILE A 218 -13.13 19.78 13.43
N ALA A 219 -12.11 20.28 14.14
CA ALA A 219 -11.79 21.70 14.18
C ALA A 219 -11.30 22.25 12.82
N GLU A 220 -10.60 21.45 12.02
CA GLU A 220 -10.04 21.86 10.73
C GLU A 220 -11.00 21.62 9.53
N SER A 221 -12.12 20.91 9.73
CA SER A 221 -13.02 20.46 8.65
C SER A 221 -14.29 21.31 8.48
N ASP A 222 -14.27 22.59 8.85
CA ASP A 222 -15.44 23.48 8.77
C ASP A 222 -15.99 23.62 7.35
N ASN A 223 -15.12 23.58 6.34
CA ASN A 223 -15.51 23.64 4.92
C ASN A 223 -15.78 22.25 4.29
N GLU A 224 -15.72 21.18 5.08
CA GLU A 224 -15.87 19.79 4.62
C GLU A 224 -16.96 19.09 5.46
N PRO A 225 -18.25 19.46 5.32
CA PRO A 225 -19.31 19.06 6.25
C PRO A 225 -19.50 17.53 6.32
N SER A 226 -19.33 16.83 5.20
CA SER A 226 -19.40 15.36 5.16
C SER A 226 -18.25 14.71 5.94
N LEU A 227 -17.04 15.25 5.83
CA LEU A 227 -15.89 14.73 6.57
C LEU A 227 -16.04 15.01 8.07
N LYS A 228 -16.48 16.22 8.42
CA LYS A 228 -16.75 16.62 9.80
C LYS A 228 -17.82 15.73 10.45
N GLN A 229 -18.91 15.45 9.73
CA GLN A 229 -19.95 14.53 10.17
C GLN A 229 -19.40 13.11 10.41
N GLN A 230 -18.61 12.58 9.48
CA GLN A 230 -18.01 11.26 9.63
C GLN A 230 -17.05 11.19 10.82
N ALA A 231 -16.30 12.28 11.09
CA ALA A 231 -15.42 12.37 12.25
C ALA A 231 -16.20 12.34 13.57
N TYR A 232 -17.32 13.06 13.67
CA TYR A 232 -18.21 12.97 14.85
C TYR A 232 -18.76 11.56 15.04
N LEU A 233 -19.20 10.89 13.97
CA LEU A 233 -19.67 9.50 14.05
C LEU A 233 -18.59 8.49 14.46
N THR A 234 -17.33 8.82 14.22
CA THR A 234 -16.19 7.99 14.63
C THR A 234 -15.80 8.24 16.09
N ALA A 235 -16.13 9.41 16.64
CA ALA A 235 -15.82 9.82 18.00
C ALA A 235 -16.85 9.37 19.04
N GLY A 236 -18.13 9.26 18.63
CA GLY A 236 -19.24 8.77 19.46
C GLY A 236 -19.35 7.26 19.45
#